data_AF-A0AA38MMA2-F1
#
_entry.id   AF-A0AA38MMA2-F1
#
_cell.length_a   1.000
_cell.length_b   1.000
_cell.length_c   1.000
_cell.angle_alpha   90.00
_cell.angle_beta   90.00
_cell.angle_gamma   90.00
#
_symmetry.space_group_name_H-M   'P 1'
#
loop_
_entity.id
_entity.type
_entity.pdbx_description
1 polymer ?
#
loop_
_entity_poly.entity_id
_entity_poly.type
_entity_poly.pdbx_seq_one_letter_code
_entity_poly.pdbx_strand_id
1 'polypeptide(L)' 'MTLEDPFFVVKDEVFKALNKTRGLYLRWTELQDDSICITKDEVEWTNTELKNSLRSIEWDLEDLEDTIDILFFFFHNA' A
#
# COMPACT_ATOMS: atom_id res chain seq x y z
N MET A 1 18.24 -18.78 -13.23
CA MET A 1 17.22 -18.16 -12.35
C MET A 1 15.87 -18.57 -12.89
N THR A 2 15.04 -19.24 -12.09
CA THR A 2 13.63 -19.41 -12.41
C THR A 2 12.94 -18.08 -12.16
N LEU A 3 12.22 -17.55 -13.14
CA LEU A 3 11.44 -16.33 -13.00
C LEU A 3 10.30 -16.63 -12.01
N GLU A 4 10.29 -15.97 -10.86
CA GLU A 4 9.18 -16.03 -9.92
C GLU A 4 7.95 -15.37 -10.54
N ASP A 5 6.75 -15.88 -10.28
CA ASP A 5 5.52 -15.33 -10.83
C ASP A 5 5.34 -13.88 -10.35
N PRO A 6 5.21 -12.89 -11.26
CA PRO A 6 5.03 -11.49 -10.90
C PRO A 6 3.88 -11.24 -9.93
N PHE A 7 2.80 -12.05 -9.98
CA PHE A 7 1.69 -11.92 -9.05
C PHE A 7 2.14 -12.12 -7.59
N PHE A 8 2.96 -13.14 -7.32
CA PHE A 8 3.44 -13.39 -5.96
C PHE A 8 4.46 -12.35 -5.51
N VAL A 9 5.28 -11.84 -6.43
CA VAL A 9 6.22 -10.75 -6.15
C VAL A 9 5.47 -9.49 -5.72
N VAL A 10 4.49 -9.04 -6.53
CA VAL A 10 3.71 -7.83 -6.25
C VAL A 10 2.87 -8.02 -4.98
N LYS A 11 2.25 -9.18 -4.77
CA LYS A 11 1.56 -9.49 -3.51
C LYS A 11 2.46 -9.30 -2.29
N ASP A 12 3.70 -9.79 -2.33
CA ASP A 12 4.65 -9.62 -1.24
C ASP A 12 5.13 -8.16 -1.09
N GLU A 13 5.21 -7.41 -2.18
CA GLU A 13 5.48 -5.97 -2.17
C GLU A 13 4.35 -5.18 -1.51
N VAL A 14 3.09 -5.50 -1.79
CA VAL A 14 1.91 -4.94 -1.12
C VAL A 14 1.99 -5.19 0.40
N PHE A 15 2.32 -6.41 0.82
CA PHE A 15 2.50 -6.71 2.25
C PHE A 15 3.62 -5.88 2.90
N LYS A 16 4.74 -5.70 2.20
CA LYS A 16 5.86 -4.88 2.68
C LYS A 16 5.46 -3.40 2.77
N ALA A 17 4.78 -2.88 1.74
CA ALA A 17 4.26 -1.52 1.70
C ALA A 17 3.31 -1.28 2.88
N LEU A 18 2.31 -2.15 3.05
CA LEU A 18 1.33 -2.07 4.13
C LEU A 18 2.00 -2.05 5.52
N ASN A 19 3.00 -2.89 5.75
CA ASN A 19 3.72 -2.90 7.03
C ASN A 19 4.49 -1.60 7.30
N LYS A 20 5.08 -0.98 6.27
CA LYS A 20 5.69 0.35 6.40
C LYS A 20 4.64 1.43 6.67
N THR A 21 3.53 1.41 5.91
CA THR A 21 2.42 2.36 6.05
C THR A 21 1.79 2.30 7.45
N ARG A 22 1.72 1.12 8.09
CA ARG A 22 1.28 1.00 9.49
C ARG A 22 2.13 1.84 10.46
N GLY A 23 3.45 1.84 10.28
CA GLY A 23 4.34 2.68 11.11
C GLY A 23 4.04 4.17 10.93
N LEU A 24 3.80 4.59 9.68
CA LEU A 24 3.43 5.96 9.35
C LEU A 24 2.04 6.35 9.90
N TYR A 25 1.08 5.42 9.88
CA TYR A 25 -0.25 5.60 10.46
C TYR A 25 -0.20 5.76 12.00
N LEU A 26 0.64 4.97 12.68
CA LEU A 26 0.83 5.12 14.12
C LEU A 26 1.41 6.49 14.44
N ARG A 27 2.45 6.93 13.72
CA ARG A 27 3.00 8.28 13.86
C ARG A 27 1.93 9.33 13.61
N TRP A 28 1.18 9.21 12.50
CA TRP A 28 0.09 10.12 12.17
C TRP A 28 -0.96 10.23 13.29
N THR A 29 -1.23 9.12 13.99
CA THR A 29 -2.16 9.07 15.14
C THR A 29 -1.58 9.82 16.34
N GLU A 30 -0.30 9.63 16.66
CA GLU A 30 0.39 10.40 17.70
C GLU A 30 0.37 11.90 17.39
N LEU A 31 0.49 12.29 16.11
CA LEU A 31 0.47 13.69 15.70
C LEU A 31 -0.88 14.38 15.90
N GLN A 32 -1.96 13.64 16.19
CA GLN A 32 -3.25 14.21 16.54
C GLN A 32 -3.34 14.62 18.02
N ASP A 33 -2.36 14.25 18.85
CA ASP A 33 -2.30 14.64 20.25
C ASP A 33 -1.70 16.05 20.40
N ASP A 34 -2.57 17.02 20.69
CA ASP A 34 -2.22 18.43 20.92
C ASP A 34 -1.22 18.65 22.07
N SER A 35 -0.98 17.63 22.92
CA SER A 35 0.02 17.71 24.00
C SER A 35 1.47 17.59 23.51
N ILE A 36 1.68 17.15 22.27
CA ILE A 36 3.01 16.96 21.69
C ILE A 36 3.40 18.25 20.94
N CYS A 37 4.58 18.80 21.27
CA CYS A 37 5.15 19.91 20.51
C CYS A 37 5.61 19.41 19.13
N ILE A 38 4.77 19.60 18.12
CA ILE A 38 4.96 19.10 16.75
C ILE A 38 5.07 20.29 15.80
N THR A 39 5.94 20.19 14.78
CA THR A 39 6.03 21.20 13.72
C THR A 39 4.93 20.98 12.68
N LYS A 40 4.37 22.07 12.14
CA LYS A 40 3.38 22.00 11.06
C LYS A 40 3.89 21.18 9.85
N ASP A 41 5.18 21.30 9.56
CA ASP A 41 5.82 20.60 8.44
C ASP A 41 5.82 19.07 8.63
N GLU A 42 6.02 18.58 9.86
CA GLU A 42 5.95 17.14 10.15
C GLU A 42 4.55 16.57 9.94
N VAL A 43 3.52 17.34 10.35
CA VAL A 43 2.11 16.96 10.14
C VAL A 43 1.79 16.91 8.65
N GLU A 44 2.20 17.91 7.88
CA GLU A 44 1.94 17.99 6.45
C GLU A 44 2.67 16.87 5.68
N TRP A 45 3.94 16.63 6.01
CA TRP A 45 4.72 15.55 5.41
C TRP A 45 4.10 14.19 5.73
N THR A 46 3.78 13.91 7.00
CA THR A 46 3.20 12.62 7.41
C THR A 46 1.86 12.37 6.74
N ASN A 47 0.99 13.40 6.64
CA ASN A 47 -0.28 13.31 5.91
C ASN A 47 -0.07 12.98 4.42
N THR A 48 0.87 13.65 3.78
CA THR A 48 1.14 13.49 2.35
C THR A 48 1.69 12.09 2.07
N GLU A 49 2.68 11.67 2.83
CA GLU A 49 3.34 10.37 2.67
C GLU A 49 2.37 9.21 2.94
N LEU A 50 1.47 9.37 3.92
CA LEU A 50 0.45 8.36 4.24
C LEU A 50 -0.55 8.19 3.10
N LYS A 51 -1.04 9.30 2.55
CA LYS A 51 -1.96 9.28 1.40
C LYS A 51 -1.30 8.68 0.16
N ASN A 52 -0.02 9.00 -0.08
CA ASN A 52 0.71 8.45 -1.22
C ASN A 52 0.95 6.96 -1.08
N SER A 53 1.35 6.51 0.12
CA SER A 53 1.56 5.10 0.41
C SER A 53 0.28 4.28 0.23
N LEU A 54 -0.85 4.77 0.76
CA LEU A 54 -2.15 4.10 0.62
C LEU A 54 -2.59 4.03 -0.84
N ARG A 55 -2.42 5.11 -1.62
CA ARG A 55 -2.75 5.10 -3.05
C ARG A 55 -1.92 4.11 -3.85
N SER A 56 -0.64 3.98 -3.55
CA SER A 56 0.22 2.98 -4.20
C SER A 56 -0.28 1.57 -3.90
N ILE A 57 -0.66 1.29 -2.65
CA ILE A 57 -1.23 0.00 -2.26
C ILE A 57 -2.55 -0.27 -2.97
N GLU A 58 -3.42 0.72 -3.09
CA GLU A 58 -4.71 0.60 -3.80
C GLU A 58 -4.49 0.24 -5.27
N TRP A 59 -3.58 0.91 -5.97
CA TRP A 59 -3.25 0.58 -7.36
C TRP A 59 -2.68 -0.83 -7.52
N ASP A 60 -1.76 -1.25 -6.64
CA ASP A 60 -1.22 -2.61 -6.70
C ASP A 60 -2.31 -3.67 -6.47
N LEU A 61 -3.30 -3.37 -5.62
CA LEU A 61 -4.43 -4.27 -5.39
C LEU A 61 -5.39 -4.33 -6.59
N GLU A 62 -5.65 -3.20 -7.25
CA GLU A 62 -6.43 -3.16 -8.50
C GLU A 62 -5.75 -4.01 -9.59
N ASP A 63 -4.44 -3.87 -9.78
CA ASP A 63 -3.69 -4.66 -10.78
C ASP A 63 -3.70 -6.18 -10.46
N LEU A 64 -3.63 -6.54 -9.18
CA LEU A 64 -3.73 -7.93 -8.74
C LEU A 64 -5.14 -8.51 -8.96
N GLU A 65 -6.19 -7.72 -8.72
CA GLU A 65 -7.58 -8.10 -9.00
C GLU A 65 -7.81 -8.30 -10.50
N ASP A 66 -7.38 -7.36 -11.32
CA ASP A 66 -7.45 -7.45 -12.79
C ASP A 66 -6.76 -8.73 -13.30
N THR A 67 -5.62 -9.10 -12.69
CA THR A 67 -4.90 -10.34 -13.04
C THR A 67 -5.73 -11.59 -12.73
N ILE A 68 -6.44 -11.62 -11.60
CA ILE A 68 -7.32 -12.74 -11.22
C ILE A 68 -8.50 -12.83 -12.19
N ASP A 69 -9.11 -11.70 -12.53
CA ASP A 69 -10.25 -11.65 -13.44
C ASP A 69 -9.89 -12.11 -14.85
N ILE A 70 -8.71 -11.73 -15.35
CA ILE A 70 -8.18 -12.22 -16.63
C ILE A 70 -8.06 -13.75 -16.61
N LEU A 71 -7.47 -14.33 -15.56
CA LEU A 71 -7.33 -15.78 -15.43
C LEU A 71 -8.71 -16.47 -15.38
N PHE A 72 -9.64 -15.94 -14.56
CA PHE A 72 -10.98 -16.48 -14.44
C PHE A 72 -11.73 -16.47 -15.77
N PHE A 73 -11.66 -15.37 -16.51
CA PHE A 73 -12.25 -15.25 -17.84
C PHE A 73 -11.74 -16.32 -18.80
N PHE A 74 -10.41 -16.54 -18.85
CA PHE A 74 -9.82 -17.56 -19.71
C PHE A 74 -10.22 -18.98 -19.32
N PHE A 75 -10.33 -19.29 -18.02
CA PHE A 75 -10.74 -20.62 -17.57
C PHE A 75 -12.22 -20.93 -17.78
N HIS A 76 -13.10 -19.93 -17.77
CA HIS A 76 -14.53 -20.13 -17.95
C HIS A 76 -14.97 -20.14 -19.43
N ASN A 77 -14.21 -19.50 -20.32
CA ASN A 77 -14.53 -19.40 -21.75
C ASN A 77 -13.70 -20.34 -22.64
N ALA A 78 -12.94 -21.27 -22.05
CA ALA A 78 -12.12 -22.27 -22.74
C ALA A 78 -12.81 -23.64 -22.83
#